data_AF-A0AAU9M689-F1
#
_entry.id   AF-A0AAU9M689-F1
#
_cell.length_a   1.000
_cell.length_b   1.000
_cell.length_c   1.000
_cell.angle_alpha   90.00
_cell.angle_beta   90.00
_cell.angle_gamma   90.00
#
_symmetry.space_group_name_H-M   'P 1'
#
loop_
_entity.id
_entity.type
_entity.pdbx_description
1 polymer ?
#
loop_
_entity_poly.entity_id
_entity_poly.type
_entity_poly.pdbx_seq_one_letter_code
_entity_poly.pdbx_strand_id
1 'polypeptide(L)'
;MRLPFHLPDQQQVIYAADDDIADVLEQPSVAASMFTSWMECNKINKDARKLTYVEFPTKFVWKPNDRLWKPWKIGRSIGRIHSVSPKLGEVYFLRILLNKVKGPKSFEEIRTVNGEEFPTFRDACYALGLLDDDKEYVDADKEASHSRTGFYLRFLFSTMLMSNSLGRLEFVWENTWQHLSDGILYNQQRRLKSPGLSLNEDQLKNLTLFEIEQILLRNNTSLKNYKKNALPLRINLKT
;
A
#
# COMPACT_ATOMS: atom_id res chain seq x y z
N MET A 1 -11.81 -10.13 -22.08
CA MET A 1 -10.39 -9.88 -22.36
C MET A 1 -9.63 -9.80 -21.04
N ARG A 2 -8.49 -10.49 -20.89
CA ARG A 2 -7.61 -10.29 -19.72
C ARG A 2 -6.76 -9.04 -19.94
N LEU A 3 -6.66 -8.21 -18.93
CA LEU A 3 -5.93 -6.95 -18.96
C LEU A 3 -4.73 -7.05 -18.01
N PRO A 4 -3.51 -7.29 -18.53
CA PRO A 4 -2.31 -7.26 -17.72
C PRO A 4 -2.01 -5.82 -17.31
N PHE A 5 -1.32 -5.66 -16.18
CA PHE A 5 -0.81 -4.38 -15.70
C PHE A 5 0.40 -4.66 -14.81
N HIS A 6 1.22 -3.64 -14.59
CA HIS A 6 2.47 -3.72 -13.84
C HIS A 6 2.78 -2.35 -13.24
N LEU A 7 3.70 -2.31 -12.27
CA LEU A 7 4.27 -1.05 -11.78
C LEU A 7 5.21 -0.43 -12.82
N PRO A 8 5.61 0.85 -12.65
CA PRO A 8 6.67 1.46 -13.46
C PRO A 8 7.89 0.54 -13.54
N ASP A 9 8.44 0.39 -14.74
CA ASP A 9 9.64 -0.41 -15.04
C ASP A 9 9.58 -1.90 -14.67
N GLN A 10 8.40 -2.42 -14.33
CA GLN A 10 8.17 -3.84 -14.03
C GLN A 10 7.41 -4.57 -15.16
N GLN A 11 7.57 -4.10 -16.40
CA GLN A 11 7.00 -4.77 -17.56
C GLN A 11 7.65 -6.14 -17.76
N GLN A 12 6.85 -7.17 -17.96
CA GLN A 12 7.37 -8.50 -18.29
C GLN A 12 7.97 -8.48 -19.70
N VAL A 13 9.24 -8.88 -19.79
CA VAL A 13 9.96 -9.10 -21.05
C VAL A 13 10.17 -10.60 -21.22
N ILE A 14 9.86 -11.13 -22.41
CA ILE A 14 10.06 -12.54 -22.77
C ILE A 14 11.19 -12.58 -23.79
N TYR A 15 12.26 -13.31 -23.48
CA TYR A 15 13.41 -13.55 -24.35
C TYR A 15 13.84 -15.02 -24.25
N ALA A 16 14.47 -15.52 -25.30
CA ALA A 16 15.07 -16.85 -25.35
C ALA A 16 16.49 -16.83 -24.76
N ALA A 17 17.02 -18.00 -24.42
CA ALA A 17 18.35 -18.11 -23.77
C ALA A 17 19.51 -17.66 -24.67
N ASP A 18 19.27 -17.61 -25.97
CA ASP A 18 20.19 -17.22 -27.05
C ASP A 18 19.97 -15.80 -27.57
N ASP A 19 18.97 -15.08 -27.07
CA ASP A 19 18.72 -13.69 -27.47
C ASP A 19 19.78 -12.74 -26.88
N ASP A 20 20.28 -11.81 -27.71
CA ASP A 20 21.14 -10.74 -27.24
C ASP A 20 20.34 -9.70 -26.42
N ILE A 21 20.89 -9.29 -25.28
CA ILE A 21 20.20 -8.41 -24.33
C ILE A 21 19.97 -7.01 -24.94
N ALA A 22 20.89 -6.49 -25.75
CA ALA A 22 20.73 -5.20 -26.39
C ALA A 22 19.59 -5.26 -27.42
N ASP A 23 19.56 -6.32 -28.23
CA ASP A 23 18.48 -6.54 -29.20
C ASP A 23 17.11 -6.71 -28.50
N VAL A 24 17.06 -7.40 -27.37
CA VAL A 24 15.84 -7.58 -26.56
C VAL A 24 15.33 -6.23 -26.03
N LEU A 25 16.22 -5.37 -25.52
CA LEU A 25 15.85 -4.05 -24.99
C LEU A 25 15.32 -3.11 -26.07
N GLU A 26 15.77 -3.26 -27.31
CA GLU A 26 15.28 -2.48 -28.46
C GLU A 26 13.94 -2.99 -29.01
N GLN A 27 13.44 -4.15 -28.54
CA GLN A 27 12.18 -4.69 -29.07
C GLN A 27 10.97 -3.82 -28.71
N PRO A 28 10.03 -3.60 -29.66
CA PRO A 28 8.70 -3.04 -29.36
C PRO A 28 7.95 -3.84 -28.29
N SER A 29 8.18 -5.16 -28.30
CA SER A 29 8.61 -5.96 -27.13
C SER A 29 8.37 -5.39 -25.73
N VAL A 30 9.40 -4.63 -25.39
CA VAL A 30 9.75 -4.06 -24.12
C VAL A 30 9.20 -2.65 -24.03
N ALA A 31 9.11 -1.92 -25.15
CA ALA A 31 8.68 -0.54 -25.18
C ALA A 31 7.16 -0.33 -24.99
N ALA A 32 6.31 -1.25 -25.45
CA ALA A 32 4.86 -1.07 -25.45
C ALA A 32 4.10 -2.32 -25.01
N SER A 33 3.58 -2.31 -23.79
CA SER A 33 2.62 -3.30 -23.29
C SER A 33 1.19 -2.88 -23.58
N MET A 34 0.24 -3.82 -23.48
CA MET A 34 -1.18 -3.50 -23.56
C MET A 34 -1.59 -2.39 -22.58
N PHE A 35 -0.93 -2.35 -21.42
CA PHE A 35 -1.18 -1.40 -20.35
C PHE A 35 -0.58 -0.02 -20.66
N THR A 36 0.67 0.06 -21.11
CA THR A 36 1.28 1.35 -21.47
C THR A 36 0.66 1.94 -22.74
N SER A 37 0.30 1.10 -23.71
CA SER A 37 -0.41 1.54 -24.91
C SER A 37 -1.82 2.09 -24.65
N TRP A 38 -2.46 1.75 -23.52
CA TRP A 38 -3.71 2.40 -23.10
C TRP A 38 -3.46 3.88 -22.76
N MET A 39 -2.39 4.16 -22.01
CA MET A 39 -1.98 5.54 -21.69
C MET A 39 -1.55 6.32 -22.93
N GLU A 40 -0.81 5.69 -23.86
CA GLU A 40 -0.49 6.31 -25.15
C GLU A 40 -1.74 6.62 -25.97
N CYS A 41 -2.74 5.72 -25.99
CA CYS A 41 -4.01 5.98 -26.65
C CYS A 41 -4.74 7.19 -26.04
N ASN A 42 -4.70 7.32 -24.71
CA ASN A 42 -5.29 8.47 -24.01
C ASN A 42 -4.60 9.80 -24.37
N LYS A 43 -3.31 9.80 -24.73
CA LYS A 43 -2.63 11.02 -25.18
C LYS A 43 -3.26 11.61 -26.45
N ILE A 44 -3.65 10.76 -27.39
CA ILE A 44 -4.11 11.18 -28.72
C ILE A 44 -5.64 11.16 -28.90
N ASN A 45 -6.36 10.33 -28.15
CA ASN A 45 -7.79 10.11 -28.37
C ASN A 45 -8.64 10.63 -27.20
N LYS A 46 -9.50 11.63 -27.47
CA LYS A 46 -10.38 12.23 -26.44
C LYS A 46 -11.46 11.28 -25.94
N ASP A 47 -11.93 10.34 -26.75
CA ASP A 47 -12.93 9.34 -26.33
C ASP A 47 -12.31 8.25 -25.47
N ALA A 48 -11.05 7.89 -25.73
CA ALA A 48 -10.30 6.99 -24.87
C ALA A 48 -10.24 7.51 -23.43
N ARG A 49 -10.12 8.84 -23.25
CA ARG A 49 -10.05 9.48 -21.93
C ARG A 49 -11.31 9.36 -21.07
N LYS A 50 -12.44 8.94 -21.65
CA LYS A 50 -13.71 8.76 -20.92
C LYS A 50 -13.83 7.41 -20.22
N LEU A 51 -12.86 6.52 -20.42
CA LEU A 51 -12.90 5.13 -20.00
C LEU A 51 -11.79 4.85 -18.98
N THR A 52 -12.11 4.00 -18.00
CA THR A 52 -11.11 3.34 -17.17
C THR A 52 -10.43 2.21 -17.94
N TYR A 53 -9.34 1.65 -17.40
CA TYR A 53 -8.65 0.54 -18.05
C TYR A 53 -9.55 -0.69 -18.20
N VAL A 54 -10.38 -1.01 -17.19
CA VAL A 54 -11.33 -2.13 -17.23
C VAL A 54 -12.46 -1.95 -18.24
N GLU A 55 -12.88 -0.71 -18.47
CA GLU A 55 -13.91 -0.36 -19.45
C GLU A 55 -13.32 -0.25 -20.87
N PHE A 56 -12.01 -0.11 -21.02
CA PHE A 56 -11.38 0.17 -22.32
C PHE A 56 -11.76 -0.82 -23.43
N PRO A 57 -11.79 -2.16 -23.18
CA PRO A 57 -12.17 -3.15 -24.19
C PRO A 57 -13.63 -3.08 -24.65
N THR A 58 -14.47 -2.28 -23.98
CA THR A 58 -15.86 -2.06 -24.41
C THR A 58 -15.95 -1.18 -25.66
N LYS A 59 -14.90 -0.39 -25.95
CA LYS A 59 -14.83 0.53 -27.10
C LYS A 59 -13.57 0.34 -27.96
N PHE A 60 -12.50 -0.24 -27.42
CA PHE A 60 -11.21 -0.38 -28.09
C PHE A 60 -10.75 -1.84 -28.22
N VAL A 61 -10.08 -2.17 -29.32
CA VAL A 61 -9.51 -3.49 -29.62
C VAL A 61 -8.01 -3.42 -29.49
N TRP A 62 -7.42 -4.37 -28.78
CA TRP A 62 -5.98 -4.55 -28.80
C TRP A 62 -5.55 -5.21 -30.10
N LYS A 63 -4.61 -4.59 -30.80
CA LYS A 63 -3.94 -5.17 -31.97
C LYS A 63 -2.55 -5.62 -31.55
N PRO A 64 -2.32 -6.92 -31.29
CA PRO A 64 -1.05 -7.40 -30.74
C PRO A 64 0.13 -7.17 -31.68
N ASN A 65 -0.07 -7.32 -32.99
CA ASN A 65 0.98 -7.08 -33.99
C ASN A 65 1.42 -5.62 -34.03
N ASP A 66 0.46 -4.70 -33.90
CA ASP A 66 0.71 -3.25 -33.94
C ASP A 66 1.02 -2.67 -32.53
N ARG A 67 0.83 -3.46 -31.48
CA ARG A 67 0.93 -3.07 -30.05
C ARG A 67 0.16 -1.81 -29.67
N LEU A 68 -1.02 -1.65 -30.23
CA LEU A 68 -1.84 -0.47 -29.98
C LEU A 68 -3.32 -0.81 -29.83
N TRP A 69 -4.05 0.16 -29.30
CA TRP A 69 -5.49 0.12 -29.21
C TRP A 69 -6.12 0.87 -30.39
N LYS A 70 -7.07 0.23 -31.08
CA LYS A 70 -7.90 0.87 -32.12
C LYS A 70 -9.35 0.92 -31.67
N PRO A 71 -10.11 1.99 -31.98
CA PRO A 71 -11.57 1.97 -31.80
C PRO A 71 -12.18 0.80 -32.59
N TRP A 72 -13.13 0.07 -32.01
CA TRP A 72 -13.92 -0.89 -32.80
C TRP A 72 -14.93 -0.15 -33.66
N LYS A 73 -15.22 -0.72 -34.84
CA LYS A 73 -16.36 -0.30 -35.66
C LYS A 73 -17.65 -1.02 -35.27
N ILE A 74 -17.57 -2.30 -34.86
CA ILE A 74 -18.71 -3.14 -34.46
C ILE A 74 -18.22 -4.15 -33.42
N GLY A 75 -18.87 -4.22 -32.24
CA GLY A 75 -18.58 -5.21 -31.18
C GLY A 75 -18.32 -4.61 -29.80
N ARG A 76 -18.26 -5.48 -28.77
CA ARG A 76 -17.86 -5.12 -27.39
C ARG A 76 -17.11 -6.27 -26.73
N SER A 77 -16.13 -5.97 -25.88
CA SER A 77 -15.50 -6.93 -24.98
C SER A 77 -15.56 -6.44 -23.53
N ILE A 78 -15.59 -7.36 -22.58
CA ILE A 78 -15.49 -7.04 -21.15
C ILE A 78 -14.04 -7.26 -20.72
N GLY A 79 -13.39 -6.21 -20.22
CA GLY A 79 -12.07 -6.27 -19.61
C GLY A 79 -12.12 -6.94 -18.24
N ARG A 80 -11.10 -7.74 -17.91
CA ARG A 80 -10.92 -8.36 -16.59
C ARG A 80 -9.47 -8.21 -16.17
N ILE A 81 -9.27 -7.55 -15.03
CA ILE A 81 -7.97 -7.47 -14.35
C ILE A 81 -7.90 -8.63 -13.35
N HIS A 82 -6.72 -9.24 -13.20
CA HIS A 82 -6.52 -10.32 -12.23
C HIS A 82 -6.62 -9.82 -10.79
N SER A 83 -7.01 -10.71 -9.86
CA SER A 83 -7.02 -10.37 -8.44
C SER A 83 -5.60 -10.21 -7.93
N VAL A 84 -5.37 -9.21 -7.07
CA VAL A 84 -4.09 -8.95 -6.41
C VAL A 84 -4.35 -8.92 -4.92
N SER A 85 -3.51 -9.60 -4.15
CA SER A 85 -3.59 -9.58 -2.69
C SER A 85 -3.16 -8.22 -2.14
N PRO A 86 -3.83 -7.66 -1.12
CA PRO A 86 -3.35 -6.48 -0.40
C PRO A 86 -1.90 -6.59 0.08
N LYS A 87 -1.40 -7.81 0.34
CA LYS A 87 -0.02 -8.08 0.76
C LYS A 87 1.04 -7.68 -0.27
N LEU A 88 0.66 -7.50 -1.54
CA LEU A 88 1.58 -7.11 -2.61
C LEU A 88 1.79 -5.59 -2.69
N GLY A 89 1.20 -4.81 -1.78
CA GLY A 89 1.51 -3.38 -1.63
C GLY A 89 1.07 -2.54 -2.83
N GLU A 90 1.99 -1.75 -3.41
CA GLU A 90 1.67 -0.76 -4.46
C GLU A 90 0.92 -1.32 -5.67
N VAL A 91 1.20 -2.56 -6.09
CA VAL A 91 0.47 -3.18 -7.21
C VAL A 91 -1.01 -3.43 -6.88
N TYR A 92 -1.35 -3.67 -5.61
CA TYR A 92 -2.74 -3.79 -5.16
C TYR A 92 -3.47 -2.45 -5.28
N PHE A 93 -2.85 -1.36 -4.85
CA PHE A 93 -3.43 -0.02 -4.94
C PHE A 93 -3.57 0.45 -6.38
N LEU A 94 -2.56 0.19 -7.22
CA LEU A 94 -2.65 0.40 -8.66
C LEU A 94 -3.87 -0.33 -9.25
N ARG A 95 -4.08 -1.61 -8.92
CA ARG A 95 -5.26 -2.38 -9.38
C ARG A 95 -6.58 -1.68 -9.02
N ILE A 96 -6.69 -1.12 -7.82
CA ILE A 96 -7.88 -0.36 -7.40
C ILE A 96 -8.07 0.87 -8.29
N LEU A 97 -7.01 1.67 -8.48
CA LEU A 97 -7.07 2.89 -9.29
C LEU A 97 -7.46 2.60 -10.74
N LEU A 98 -7.01 1.48 -11.33
CA LEU A 98 -7.37 1.09 -12.69
C LEU A 98 -8.87 0.82 -12.91
N ASN A 99 -9.64 0.65 -11.83
CA ASN A 99 -11.10 0.55 -11.86
C ASN A 99 -11.81 1.91 -11.69
N LYS A 100 -11.08 3.00 -11.43
CA LYS A 100 -11.65 4.30 -11.03
C LYS A 100 -11.15 5.45 -11.90
N VAL A 101 -9.86 5.49 -12.19
CA VAL A 101 -9.21 6.57 -12.94
C VAL A 101 -9.48 6.43 -14.42
N LYS A 102 -9.90 7.53 -15.05
CA LYS A 102 -10.26 7.61 -16.46
C LYS A 102 -9.23 8.40 -17.23
N GLY A 103 -8.80 7.87 -18.37
CA GLY A 103 -7.96 8.59 -19.32
C GLY A 103 -6.57 9.05 -18.87
N PRO A 104 -5.87 8.40 -17.92
CA PRO A 104 -4.53 8.83 -17.54
C PRO A 104 -3.56 8.66 -18.71
N LYS A 105 -2.62 9.58 -18.86
CA LYS A 105 -1.60 9.58 -19.91
C LYS A 105 -0.23 9.06 -19.45
N SER A 106 -0.07 8.80 -18.16
CA SER A 106 1.15 8.25 -17.56
C SER A 106 0.84 7.62 -16.20
N PHE A 107 1.84 6.99 -15.57
CA PHE A 107 1.71 6.44 -14.23
C PHE A 107 1.45 7.53 -13.18
N GLU A 108 2.06 8.70 -13.35
CA GLU A 108 1.86 9.89 -12.51
C GLU A 108 0.40 10.31 -12.55
N GLU A 109 -0.19 10.40 -13.75
CA GLU A 109 -1.60 10.74 -13.92
C GLU A 109 -2.56 9.68 -13.33
N ILE A 110 -2.13 8.42 -13.18
CA ILE A 110 -2.92 7.39 -12.45
C ILE A 110 -3.00 7.72 -10.95
N ARG A 111 -1.94 8.30 -10.38
CA ARG A 111 -1.88 8.71 -8.97
C ARG A 111 -2.15 10.22 -8.76
N THR A 112 -2.71 10.90 -9.75
CA THR A 112 -3.19 12.29 -9.63
C THR A 112 -4.65 12.32 -9.23
N VAL A 113 -4.99 13.02 -8.15
CA VAL A 113 -6.36 13.19 -7.66
C VAL A 113 -6.65 14.68 -7.55
N ASN A 114 -7.74 15.15 -8.18
CA ASN A 114 -8.13 16.56 -8.20
C ASN A 114 -7.03 17.54 -8.65
N GLY A 115 -6.11 17.08 -9.51
CA GLY A 115 -5.00 17.89 -10.02
C GLY A 115 -3.73 17.86 -9.16
N GLU A 116 -3.76 17.18 -8.01
CA GLU A 116 -2.59 16.96 -7.15
C GLU A 116 -2.00 15.57 -7.38
N GLU A 117 -0.69 15.50 -7.62
CA GLU A 117 0.04 14.25 -7.81
C GLU A 117 0.50 13.68 -6.46
N PHE A 118 0.14 12.43 -6.16
CA PHE A 118 0.46 11.79 -4.89
C PHE A 118 1.67 10.87 -4.99
N PRO A 119 2.59 10.82 -4.01
CA PRO A 119 3.84 10.05 -4.11
C PRO A 119 3.67 8.55 -4.40
N THR A 120 2.58 7.95 -3.94
CA THR A 120 2.29 6.51 -4.09
C THR A 120 0.87 6.26 -4.61
N PHE A 121 0.64 5.08 -5.18
CA PHE A 121 -0.72 4.67 -5.57
C PHE A 121 -1.63 4.51 -4.35
N ARG A 122 -1.05 4.11 -3.21
CA ARG A 122 -1.75 4.02 -1.94
C ARG A 122 -2.29 5.39 -1.49
N ASP A 123 -1.46 6.43 -1.55
CA ASP A 123 -1.86 7.77 -1.15
C ASP A 123 -2.95 8.34 -2.07
N ALA A 124 -2.88 8.05 -3.38
CA ALA A 124 -3.96 8.39 -4.31
C ALA A 124 -5.27 7.65 -4.00
N CYS A 125 -5.22 6.35 -3.66
CA CYS A 125 -6.41 5.62 -3.20
C CYS A 125 -7.00 6.25 -1.93
N TYR A 126 -6.15 6.70 -1.01
CA TYR A 126 -6.58 7.37 0.21
C TYR A 126 -7.25 8.71 -0.09
N ALA A 127 -6.65 9.55 -0.93
CA ALA A 127 -7.22 10.84 -1.35
C ALA A 127 -8.58 10.68 -2.07
N LEU A 128 -8.80 9.56 -2.75
CA LEU A 128 -10.09 9.20 -3.36
C LEU A 128 -11.11 8.59 -2.38
N GLY A 129 -10.75 8.39 -1.11
CA GLY A 129 -11.61 7.73 -0.12
C GLY A 129 -11.89 6.26 -0.44
N LEU A 130 -10.97 5.59 -1.14
CA LEU A 130 -11.11 4.18 -1.56
C LEU A 130 -10.51 3.19 -0.56
N LEU A 131 -9.80 3.70 0.44
CA LEU A 131 -9.29 2.92 1.55
C LEU A 131 -10.16 3.21 2.75
N ASP A 132 -10.59 2.15 3.45
CA ASP A 132 -11.14 2.31 4.80
C ASP A 132 -10.07 3.05 5.62
N ASP A 133 -10.47 4.13 6.28
CA ASP A 133 -9.52 4.84 7.11
C ASP A 133 -9.16 3.97 8.32
N ASP A 134 -7.91 4.05 8.77
CA ASP A 134 -7.54 3.38 10.02
C ASP A 134 -8.15 4.08 11.25
N LYS A 135 -9.13 4.98 11.05
CA LYS A 135 -9.80 5.70 12.11
C LYS A 135 -10.66 4.76 12.94
N GLU A 136 -11.30 3.76 12.33
CA GLU A 136 -12.01 2.72 13.07
C GLU A 136 -11.08 2.05 14.11
N TYR A 137 -9.82 1.80 13.75
CA TYR A 137 -8.84 1.24 14.68
C TYR A 137 -8.43 2.22 15.79
N VAL A 138 -8.28 3.51 15.45
CA VAL A 138 -8.01 4.56 16.45
C VAL A 138 -9.20 4.71 17.40
N ASP A 139 -10.42 4.73 16.88
CA ASP A 139 -11.64 4.91 17.66
C ASP A 139 -11.92 3.67 18.52
N ALA A 140 -11.70 2.46 18.00
CA ALA A 140 -11.81 1.21 18.76
C ALA A 140 -10.76 1.11 19.88
N ASP A 141 -9.51 1.53 19.64
CA ASP A 141 -8.48 1.56 20.68
C ASP A 141 -8.81 2.59 21.77
N LYS A 142 -9.27 3.78 21.37
CA LYS A 142 -9.76 4.81 22.30
C LYS A 142 -10.96 4.33 23.11
N GLU A 143 -11.92 3.65 22.49
CA GLU A 143 -13.07 3.10 23.23
C GLU A 143 -12.60 2.03 24.23
N ALA A 144 -11.76 1.10 23.77
CA ALA A 144 -11.19 0.06 24.63
C ALA A 144 -10.38 0.64 25.80
N SER A 145 -9.67 1.76 25.61
CA SER A 145 -8.85 2.37 26.66
C SER A 145 -9.65 2.88 27.85
N HIS A 146 -10.95 3.15 27.69
CA HIS A 146 -11.82 3.52 28.80
C HIS A 146 -12.13 2.35 29.74
N SER A 147 -12.04 1.10 29.25
CA SER A 147 -12.52 -0.09 29.97
C SER A 147 -11.46 -1.20 30.12
N ARG A 148 -10.30 -1.07 29.48
CA ARG A 148 -9.25 -2.10 29.40
C ARG A 148 -7.90 -1.54 29.82
N THR A 149 -6.97 -2.44 30.16
CA THR A 149 -5.61 -2.07 30.59
C THR A 149 -4.71 -1.77 29.40
N GLY A 150 -3.65 -0.97 29.60
CA GLY A 150 -2.63 -0.75 28.58
C GLY A 150 -2.03 -2.04 27.99
N PHE A 151 -1.89 -3.11 28.80
CA PHE A 151 -1.45 -4.42 28.30
C PHE A 151 -2.40 -5.00 27.25
N TYR A 152 -3.72 -4.93 27.50
CA TYR A 152 -4.73 -5.41 26.57
C TYR A 152 -4.68 -4.60 25.26
N LEU A 153 -4.52 -3.28 25.35
CA LEU A 153 -4.41 -2.42 24.17
C LEU A 153 -3.16 -2.76 23.34
N ARG A 154 -2.00 -2.98 24.00
CA ARG A 154 -0.77 -3.46 23.31
C ARG A 154 -0.98 -4.81 22.63
N PHE A 155 -1.75 -5.72 23.23
CA PHE A 155 -2.10 -7.00 22.62
C PHE A 155 -3.04 -6.83 21.41
N LEU A 156 -4.05 -5.98 21.52
CA LEU A 156 -4.97 -5.65 20.43
C LEU A 156 -4.22 -5.05 19.24
N PHE A 157 -3.37 -4.04 19.49
CA PHE A 157 -2.52 -3.42 18.48
C PHE A 157 -1.58 -4.44 17.80
N SER A 158 -0.99 -5.35 18.58
CA SER A 158 -0.16 -6.44 18.04
C SER A 158 -0.97 -7.38 17.15
N THR A 159 -2.22 -7.66 17.51
CA THR A 159 -3.13 -8.48 16.70
C THR A 159 -3.47 -7.79 15.37
N MET A 160 -3.73 -6.48 15.39
CA MET A 160 -3.99 -5.68 14.18
C MET A 160 -2.78 -5.63 13.24
N LEU A 161 -1.56 -5.57 13.80
CA LEU A 161 -0.32 -5.70 13.03
C LEU A 161 -0.25 -7.06 12.33
N MET A 162 -0.48 -8.15 13.06
CA MET A 162 -0.42 -9.51 12.53
C MET A 162 -1.50 -9.80 11.49
N SER A 163 -2.70 -9.22 11.63
CA SER A 163 -3.76 -9.35 10.64
C SER A 163 -3.53 -8.51 9.38
N ASN A 164 -2.50 -7.66 9.37
CA ASN A 164 -2.21 -6.70 8.29
C ASN A 164 -3.43 -5.82 7.97
N SER A 165 -4.17 -5.47 9.01
CA SER A 165 -5.38 -4.66 8.95
C SER A 165 -5.07 -3.16 8.92
N LEU A 166 -3.90 -2.76 9.42
CA LEU A 166 -3.48 -1.36 9.50
C LEU A 166 -2.87 -0.90 8.17
N GLY A 167 -3.57 0.00 7.48
CA GLY A 167 -3.07 0.66 6.30
C GLY A 167 -1.95 1.66 6.61
N ARG A 168 -2.14 2.53 7.61
CA ARG A 168 -1.21 3.57 8.07
C ARG A 168 -0.82 3.32 9.51
N LEU A 169 0.14 2.43 9.70
CA LEU A 169 0.65 2.10 11.02
C LEU A 169 1.09 3.34 11.83
N GLU A 170 1.81 4.27 11.21
CA GLU A 170 2.27 5.51 11.85
C GLU A 170 1.11 6.37 12.32
N PHE A 171 0.07 6.53 11.49
CA PHE A 171 -1.11 7.30 11.86
C PHE A 171 -1.81 6.71 13.08
N VAL A 172 -2.03 5.38 13.10
CA VAL A 172 -2.68 4.73 14.23
C VAL A 172 -1.82 4.87 15.47
N TRP A 173 -0.52 4.57 15.37
CA TRP A 173 0.43 4.70 16.47
C TRP A 173 0.45 6.12 17.08
N GLU A 174 0.62 7.16 16.26
CA GLU A 174 0.69 8.54 16.77
C GLU A 174 -0.62 8.97 17.45
N ASN A 175 -1.75 8.37 17.07
CA ASN A 175 -3.06 8.65 17.69
C ASN A 175 -3.39 7.78 18.91
N THR A 176 -2.65 6.69 19.17
CA THR A 176 -2.99 5.72 20.23
C THR A 176 -1.88 5.41 21.22
N TRP A 177 -0.62 5.79 20.95
CA TRP A 177 0.53 5.40 21.78
C TRP A 177 0.39 5.78 23.26
N GLN A 178 -0.31 6.86 23.57
CA GLN A 178 -0.56 7.31 24.93
C GLN A 178 -1.35 6.27 25.72
N HIS A 179 -2.45 5.75 25.14
CA HIS A 179 -3.24 4.67 25.73
C HIS A 179 -2.43 3.37 25.77
N LEU A 180 -1.70 3.06 24.70
CA LEU A 180 -0.82 1.89 24.64
C LEU A 180 0.29 1.94 25.68
N SER A 181 0.72 3.13 26.13
CA SER A 181 1.76 3.29 27.16
C SER A 181 1.25 3.17 28.59
N ASP A 182 -0.06 3.01 28.78
CA ASP A 182 -0.66 2.87 30.10
C ASP A 182 -0.03 1.70 30.88
N GLY A 183 0.28 1.95 32.14
CA GLY A 183 0.97 1.02 33.04
C GLY A 183 2.48 0.84 32.82
N ILE A 184 3.09 1.38 31.75
CA ILE A 184 4.54 1.19 31.47
C ILE A 184 5.40 1.79 32.58
N LEU A 185 5.18 3.06 32.93
CA LEU A 185 5.96 3.74 33.99
C LEU A 185 5.82 3.00 35.32
N TYR A 186 4.60 2.65 35.69
CA TYR A 186 4.30 1.92 36.93
C TYR A 186 5.04 0.58 36.99
N ASN A 187 4.98 -0.21 35.91
CA ASN A 187 5.67 -1.48 35.81
C ASN A 187 7.19 -1.32 35.92
N GLN A 188 7.75 -0.25 35.32
CA GLN A 188 9.17 0.04 35.39
C GLN A 188 9.64 0.45 36.78
N GLN A 189 8.89 1.32 37.46
CA GLN A 189 9.16 1.72 38.85
C GLN A 189 9.19 0.48 39.76
N ARG A 190 8.23 -0.44 39.59
CA ARG A 190 8.18 -1.70 40.34
C ARG A 190 9.35 -2.63 40.02
N ARG A 191 9.68 -2.81 38.74
CA ARG A 191 10.78 -3.68 38.29
C ARG A 191 12.13 -3.21 38.81
N LEU A 192 12.37 -1.90 38.81
CA LEU A 192 13.62 -1.29 39.24
C LEU A 192 13.64 -0.93 40.73
N LYS A 193 12.55 -1.19 41.47
CA LYS A 193 12.36 -0.78 42.87
C LYS A 193 12.67 0.70 43.10
N SER A 194 12.32 1.55 42.14
CA SER A 194 12.59 2.99 42.15
C SER A 194 11.27 3.76 41.94
N PRO A 195 10.55 4.11 43.03
CA PRO A 195 9.28 4.84 42.94
C PRO A 195 9.41 6.24 42.36
N GLY A 196 10.60 6.85 42.46
CA GLY A 196 10.89 8.18 41.93
C GLY A 196 11.32 8.22 40.47
N LEU A 197 11.37 7.07 39.78
CA LEU A 197 11.69 7.04 38.35
C LEU A 197 10.62 7.81 37.57
N SER A 198 11.06 8.77 36.77
CA SER A 198 10.26 9.37 35.71
C SER A 198 10.81 8.94 34.36
N LEU A 199 9.94 8.88 33.35
CA LEU A 199 10.32 8.57 31.98
C LEU A 199 9.84 9.73 31.08
N ASN A 200 10.68 10.14 30.15
CA ASN A 200 10.26 11.06 29.11
C ASN A 200 9.42 10.34 28.04
N GLU A 201 8.83 11.12 27.12
CA GLU A 201 7.97 10.59 26.06
C GLU A 201 8.68 9.54 25.20
N ASP A 202 9.91 9.81 24.77
CA ASP A 202 10.67 8.87 23.94
C ASP A 202 10.94 7.55 24.68
N GLN A 203 11.25 7.61 25.97
CA GLN A 203 11.46 6.43 26.80
C GLN A 203 10.16 5.62 26.94
N LEU A 204 9.03 6.29 27.16
CA LEU A 204 7.71 5.64 27.20
C LEU A 204 7.39 4.97 25.85
N LYS A 205 7.48 5.70 24.74
CA LYS A 205 7.27 5.17 23.39
C LYS A 205 8.14 3.96 23.12
N ASN A 206 9.44 4.03 23.42
CA ASN A 206 10.37 2.91 23.21
C ASN A 206 10.04 1.68 24.07
N LEU A 207 9.64 1.87 25.33
CA LEU A 207 9.27 0.77 26.22
C LEU A 207 7.92 0.13 25.83
N THR A 208 6.96 0.94 25.40
CA THR A 208 5.71 0.46 24.81
C THR A 208 5.98 -0.40 23.58
N LEU A 209 6.83 0.07 22.67
CA LEU A 209 7.23 -0.68 21.48
C LEU A 209 8.00 -1.95 21.83
N PHE A 210 8.82 -1.93 22.90
CA PHE A 210 9.48 -3.13 23.40
C PHE A 210 8.46 -4.18 23.89
N GLU A 211 7.44 -3.79 24.66
CA GLU A 211 6.40 -4.73 25.08
C GLU A 211 5.60 -5.30 23.89
N ILE A 212 5.28 -4.47 22.89
CA ILE A 212 4.65 -4.90 21.64
C ILE A 212 5.55 -5.91 20.89
N GLU A 213 6.85 -5.63 20.78
CA GLU A 213 7.83 -6.55 20.19
C GLU A 213 7.81 -7.91 20.90
N GLN A 214 7.73 -7.94 22.23
CA GLN A 214 7.62 -9.20 22.98
C GLN A 214 6.36 -9.98 22.63
N ILE A 215 5.23 -9.31 22.39
CA ILE A 215 3.97 -9.97 21.98
C ILE A 215 4.12 -10.54 20.57
N LEU A 216 4.71 -9.79 19.64
CA LEU A 216 4.93 -10.23 18.27
C LEU A 216 5.93 -11.40 18.18
N LEU A 217 7.01 -11.37 18.96
CA LEU A 217 8.00 -12.45 19.00
C LEU A 217 7.38 -13.77 19.47
N ARG A 218 6.46 -13.72 20.44
CA ARG A 218 5.68 -14.90 20.87
C ARG A 218 4.79 -15.48 19.77
N ASN A 219 4.50 -14.69 18.74
CA ASN A 219 3.74 -15.08 17.55
C ASN A 219 4.64 -15.26 16.31
N ASN A 220 5.95 -15.50 16.50
CA ASN A 220 6.93 -15.74 15.43
C ASN A 220 7.04 -14.62 14.38
N THR A 221 6.79 -13.37 14.78
CA THR A 221 6.98 -12.19 13.94
C THR A 221 7.69 -11.07 14.72
N SER A 222 7.95 -9.93 14.09
CA SER A 222 8.68 -8.80 14.70
C SER A 222 8.17 -7.48 14.12
N LEU A 223 8.28 -6.38 14.88
CA LEU A 223 8.05 -5.03 14.37
C LEU A 223 8.87 -4.75 13.12
N LYS A 224 10.04 -5.39 12.95
CA LYS A 224 10.88 -5.27 11.75
C LYS A 224 10.15 -5.63 10.47
N ASN A 225 9.18 -6.54 10.51
CA ASN A 225 8.41 -6.96 9.34
C ASN A 225 7.38 -5.92 8.88
N TYR A 226 7.08 -4.93 9.73
CA TYR A 226 6.12 -3.85 9.47
C TYR A 226 6.84 -2.49 9.30
N LYS A 227 8.18 -2.47 9.38
CA LYS A 227 9.03 -1.28 9.28
C LYS A 227 9.50 -1.04 7.85
N LYS A 228 8.73 -0.27 7.09
CA LYS A 228 9.34 0.71 6.18
C LYS A 228 8.99 2.10 6.72
N ASN A 229 9.80 2.57 7.68
CA ASN A 229 9.88 3.95 8.19
C ASN A 229 8.83 4.48 9.21
N ALA A 230 7.88 3.68 9.69
CA ALA A 230 6.70 4.19 10.42
C ALA A 230 6.79 4.35 11.95
N LEU A 231 7.85 3.89 12.64
CA LEU A 231 7.90 3.92 14.11
C LEU A 231 9.27 4.40 14.62
N PRO A 232 9.33 5.27 15.64
CA PRO A 232 10.57 5.78 16.23
C PRO A 232 11.25 4.68 17.04
N LEU A 233 11.86 3.71 16.35
CA LEU A 233 12.61 2.64 16.97
C LEU A 233 14.09 3.00 17.00
N ARG A 234 14.51 3.72 18.04
CA ARG A 234 15.92 3.72 18.48
C ARG A 234 16.13 2.59 19.48
N ILE A 235 15.99 1.34 19.04
CA ILE A 235 16.40 0.19 19.86
C ILE A 235 17.93 0.07 19.78
N ASN A 236 18.64 0.78 20.64
CA ASN A 236 19.98 0.38 21.06
C ASN A 236 19.85 -0.42 22.35
N LEU A 237 19.42 -1.68 22.23
CA LEU A 237 19.63 -2.67 23.28
C LEU A 237 20.96 -3.36 22.97
N LYS A 238 22.06 -2.73 23.39
CA LYS A 238 23.28 -3.50 23.65
C LYS A 238 22.99 -4.33 24.90
N THR A 239 22.95 -5.64 24.70
CA THR A 239 23.13 -6.65 25.75
C THR A 239 24.40 -6.38 26.54
#